data_AF-A0A2S6H1X3-F1
#
_entry.id   AF-A0A2S6H1X3-F1
#
_cell.length_a   1.000
_cell.length_b   1.000
_cell.length_c   1.000
_cell.angle_alpha   90.00
_cell.angle_beta   90.00
_cell.angle_gamma   90.00
#
_symmetry.space_group_name_H-M   'P 1'
#
loop_
_entity.id
_entity.type
_entity.pdbx_description
1 polymer ?
#
loop_
_entity_poly.entity_id
_entity_poly.type
_entity_poly.pdbx_seq_one_letter_code
_entity_poly.pdbx_strand_id
1 'polypeptide(L)'
;MMLTSANDPERILLEVGDIEDDLLPPSMTPYRAPLRTVLDWARQYLTRPHESLGRRGSVCPFVQSSLDRGRFYLTVYPGRPADPRAVADAVLPYRDWFLELAPTSAGPAQLTTILVLFPDLRTEDVDRMIDGSQEALKSDYVDRGLMIGEFHDGPPDKGGLWNPEFRPLRSPVPLLAIRHMVPTDFPFLTANRDHASAYLRRFASELPASVREAMVRALVREQVAL
;
A
#
# COMPACT_ATOMS: atom_id res chain seq x y z
N MET A 1 19.78 7.56 -0.50
CA MET A 1 20.06 8.17 -1.81
C MET A 1 18.75 8.29 -2.55
N MET A 2 18.21 9.50 -2.66
CA MET A 2 16.94 9.73 -3.34
C MET A 2 16.98 9.21 -4.78
N LEU A 3 15.87 8.61 -5.21
CA LEU A 3 15.69 8.17 -6.57
C LEU A 3 14.86 9.21 -7.33
N THR A 4 15.25 9.46 -8.57
CA THR A 4 14.52 10.33 -9.50
C THR A 4 14.10 9.50 -10.70
N SER A 5 12.87 9.69 -11.18
CA SER A 5 12.39 8.93 -12.34
C SER A 5 13.14 9.37 -13.59
N ALA A 6 13.58 8.41 -14.41
CA ALA A 6 14.27 8.70 -15.66
C ALA A 6 13.40 9.49 -16.66
N ASN A 7 12.07 9.38 -16.54
CA ASN A 7 11.10 10.00 -17.44
C ASN A 7 10.51 11.30 -16.90
N ASP A 8 10.75 11.63 -15.62
CA ASP A 8 10.15 12.76 -14.92
C ASP A 8 11.01 13.20 -13.73
N PRO A 9 11.85 14.23 -13.89
CA PRO A 9 12.77 14.68 -12.85
C PRO A 9 12.11 15.18 -11.57
N GLU A 10 10.83 15.58 -11.64
CA GLU A 10 10.06 16.03 -10.47
C GLU A 10 9.48 14.84 -9.68
N ARG A 11 9.48 13.64 -10.28
CA ARG A 11 9.04 12.42 -9.60
C ARG A 11 10.18 11.83 -8.80
N ILE A 12 10.06 11.96 -7.49
CA ILE A 12 11.10 11.61 -6.53
C ILE A 12 10.59 10.53 -5.58
N LEU A 13 11.46 9.58 -5.25
CA LEU A 13 11.30 8.67 -4.12
C LEU A 13 12.44 8.92 -3.13
N LEU A 14 12.07 9.24 -1.89
CA LEU A 14 13.00 9.38 -0.79
C LEU A 14 13.23 8.00 -0.17
N GLU A 15 14.50 7.66 0.04
CA GLU A 15 14.88 6.59 0.95
C GLU A 15 14.79 7.10 2.39
N VAL A 16 14.70 6.16 3.33
CA VAL A 16 14.68 6.46 4.77
C VAL A 16 15.86 7.34 5.19
N GLY A 17 17.07 7.03 4.71
CA GLY A 17 18.27 7.81 5.02
C GLY A 17 18.18 9.28 4.55
N ASP A 18 17.51 9.56 3.42
CA ASP A 18 17.36 10.94 2.95
C ASP A 18 16.50 11.79 3.90
N ILE A 19 15.52 11.16 4.57
CA ILE A 19 14.65 11.81 5.56
C ILE A 19 15.38 11.98 6.90
N GLU A 20 16.15 10.98 7.31
CA GLU A 20 16.91 10.98 8.57
C GLU A 20 18.05 11.99 8.55
N ASP A 21 18.82 11.99 7.46
CA ASP A 21 19.98 12.87 7.26
C ASP A 21 19.57 14.27 6.78
N ASP A 22 18.27 14.54 6.67
CA ASP A 22 17.67 15.82 6.29
C ASP A 22 17.98 16.27 4.84
N LEU A 23 18.37 15.34 3.98
CA LEU A 23 18.80 15.53 2.60
C LEU A 23 17.62 15.63 1.61
N LEU A 24 16.62 16.44 1.95
CA LEU A 24 15.42 16.61 1.14
C LEU A 24 15.67 17.56 -0.04
N PRO A 25 15.14 17.28 -1.24
CA PRO A 25 15.13 18.23 -2.34
C PRO A 25 14.26 19.46 -2.00
N PRO A 26 14.45 20.59 -2.69
CA PRO A 26 13.67 21.82 -2.43
C PRO A 26 12.15 21.61 -2.50
N SER A 27 11.67 20.78 -3.43
CA SER A 27 10.24 20.44 -3.57
C SER A 27 9.65 19.68 -2.38
N MET A 28 10.48 18.98 -1.61
CA MET A 28 10.05 18.16 -0.46
C MET A 28 10.40 18.79 0.90
N THR A 29 11.26 19.82 0.91
CA THR A 29 11.68 20.51 2.14
C THR A 29 10.50 21.03 2.97
N PRO A 30 9.43 21.64 2.39
CA PRO A 30 8.25 22.05 3.15
C PRO A 30 7.54 20.89 3.89
N TYR A 31 7.72 19.66 3.40
CA TYR A 31 7.07 18.46 3.92
C TYR A 31 7.95 17.62 4.85
N ARG A 32 9.08 18.18 5.33
CA ARG A 32 10.00 17.54 6.27
C ARG A 32 9.28 16.94 7.48
N ALA A 33 8.36 17.70 8.08
CA ALA A 33 7.63 17.26 9.27
C ALA A 33 6.70 16.06 8.95
N PRO A 34 5.78 16.11 7.97
CA PRO A 34 4.99 14.95 7.58
C PRO A 34 5.81 13.69 7.25
N LEU A 35 6.92 13.84 6.53
CA LEU A 35 7.81 12.73 6.19
C LEU A 35 8.39 12.05 7.44
N ARG A 36 8.91 12.84 8.39
CA ARG A 36 9.40 12.32 9.67
C ARG A 36 8.29 11.69 10.50
N THR A 37 7.12 12.31 10.55
CA THR A 37 5.95 11.77 11.26
C THR A 37 5.55 10.38 10.74
N VAL A 38 5.53 10.16 9.43
CA VAL A 38 5.21 8.85 8.85
C VAL A 38 6.32 7.84 9.11
N LEU A 39 7.59 8.25 9.02
CA LEU A 39 8.71 7.35 9.31
C LEU A 39 8.71 6.91 10.79
N ASP A 40 8.48 7.83 11.71
CA ASP A 40 8.37 7.53 13.14
C ASP A 40 7.16 6.64 13.43
N TRP A 41 6.01 6.95 12.84
CA TRP A 41 4.82 6.09 12.93
C TRP A 41 5.09 4.68 12.42
N ALA A 42 5.77 4.51 11.28
CA ALA A 42 6.11 3.18 10.77
C ALA A 42 6.96 2.39 11.78
N ARG A 43 7.93 3.03 12.43
CA ARG A 43 8.83 2.41 13.43
C ARG A 43 8.20 2.18 14.81
N GLN A 44 7.22 3.00 15.18
CA GLN A 44 6.62 2.96 16.51
C GLN A 44 5.30 2.21 16.54
N TYR A 45 4.62 2.10 15.41
CA TYR A 45 3.34 1.41 15.30
C TYR A 45 3.47 0.16 14.43
N LEU A 46 3.88 0.29 13.16
CA LEU A 46 3.83 -0.85 12.23
C LEU A 46 4.79 -1.98 12.59
N THR A 47 5.95 -1.66 13.16
CA THR A 47 6.94 -2.68 13.61
C THR A 47 6.72 -3.17 15.04
N ARG A 48 5.75 -2.62 15.77
CA ARG A 48 5.47 -2.99 17.16
C ARG A 48 4.28 -3.93 17.27
N PRO A 49 4.25 -4.81 18.29
CA PRO A 49 3.04 -5.56 18.61
C PRO A 49 1.93 -4.63 19.10
N HIS A 50 0.69 -5.07 18.94
CA HIS A 50 -0.48 -4.35 19.42
C HIS A 50 -1.45 -5.31 20.11
N GLU A 51 -1.97 -4.93 21.27
CA GLU A 51 -2.85 -5.80 22.08
C GLU A 51 -4.11 -6.24 21.32
N SER A 52 -4.74 -5.29 20.62
CA SER A 52 -5.94 -5.54 19.81
C SER A 52 -5.66 -6.21 18.47
N LEU A 53 -4.42 -6.56 18.11
CA LEU A 53 -4.12 -7.13 16.79
C LEU A 53 -4.78 -8.49 16.56
N GLY A 54 -5.02 -9.27 17.61
CA GLY A 54 -5.57 -10.63 17.54
C GLY A 54 -4.53 -11.72 17.23
N ARG A 55 -3.25 -11.37 17.06
CA ARG A 55 -2.12 -12.30 16.95
C ARG A 55 -0.85 -11.75 17.59
N ARG A 56 0.13 -12.62 17.84
CA ARG A 56 1.49 -12.19 18.26
C ARG A 56 2.26 -11.53 17.11
N GLY A 57 3.27 -10.76 17.48
CA GLY A 57 4.18 -10.07 16.55
C GLY A 57 3.71 -8.67 16.19
N SER A 58 4.40 -8.04 15.24
CA SER A 58 4.15 -6.66 14.84
C SER A 58 2.83 -6.48 14.07
N VAL A 59 2.28 -5.25 14.09
CA VAL A 59 1.10 -4.86 13.29
C VAL A 59 1.30 -5.22 11.82
N CYS A 60 2.43 -4.82 11.21
CA CYS A 60 2.83 -5.25 9.88
C CYS A 60 4.12 -6.10 9.94
N PRO A 61 4.11 -7.36 9.45
CA PRO A 61 5.27 -8.23 9.51
C PRO A 61 6.38 -7.87 8.50
N PHE A 62 6.09 -7.01 7.51
CA PHE A 62 7.03 -6.69 6.43
C PHE A 62 7.82 -5.39 6.67
N VAL A 63 7.26 -4.42 7.42
CA VAL A 63 7.80 -3.06 7.51
C VAL A 63 9.19 -3.03 8.11
N GLN A 64 9.45 -3.78 9.19
CA GLN A 64 10.79 -3.82 9.79
C GLN A 64 11.84 -4.27 8.76
N SER A 65 11.57 -5.38 8.06
CA SER A 65 12.46 -5.91 7.03
C SER A 65 12.59 -5.01 5.80
N SER A 66 11.58 -4.19 5.50
CA SER A 66 11.61 -3.19 4.44
C SER A 66 12.53 -2.02 4.80
N LEU A 67 12.39 -1.50 6.03
CA LEU A 67 13.25 -0.45 6.60
C LEU A 67 14.72 -0.91 6.64
N ASP A 68 14.99 -2.08 7.22
CA ASP A 68 16.34 -2.60 7.40
C ASP A 68 17.09 -2.83 6.07
N ARG A 69 16.34 -3.05 4.98
CA ARG A 69 16.89 -3.32 3.64
C ARG A 69 16.82 -2.12 2.69
N GLY A 70 16.43 -0.95 3.18
CA GLY A 70 16.30 0.26 2.35
C GLY A 70 15.27 0.11 1.22
N ARG A 71 14.16 -0.59 1.48
CA ARG A 71 13.08 -0.86 0.52
C ARG A 71 11.77 -0.14 0.87
N PHE A 72 11.84 0.80 1.79
CA PHE A 72 10.72 1.60 2.27
C PHE A 72 10.85 3.03 1.73
N TYR A 73 10.15 3.31 0.64
CA TYR A 73 10.26 4.57 -0.08
C TYR A 73 9.08 5.49 0.24
N LEU A 74 9.33 6.79 0.37
CA LEU A 74 8.31 7.79 0.58
C LEU A 74 8.37 8.87 -0.48
N THR A 75 7.22 9.47 -0.78
CA THR A 75 7.10 10.68 -1.58
C THR A 75 5.90 11.47 -1.10
N VAL A 76 5.83 12.74 -1.48
CA VAL A 76 4.71 13.62 -1.15
C VAL A 76 4.10 14.10 -2.44
N TYR A 77 2.77 14.10 -2.50
CA TYR A 77 2.04 14.90 -3.48
C TYR A 77 1.83 16.30 -2.90
N PRO A 78 2.44 17.36 -3.48
CA PRO A 78 2.27 18.72 -2.99
C PRO A 78 0.89 19.28 -3.31
N GLY A 79 0.28 19.98 -2.36
CA GLY A 79 -0.99 20.66 -2.54
C GLY A 79 -2.21 19.75 -2.44
N ARG A 80 -3.34 20.26 -2.93
CA ARG A 80 -4.66 19.66 -2.72
C ARG A 80 -5.25 19.20 -4.06
N PRO A 81 -5.25 17.88 -4.33
CA PRO A 81 -6.00 17.32 -5.44
C PRO A 81 -7.46 17.78 -5.42
N ALA A 82 -8.04 18.03 -6.60
CA ALA A 82 -9.41 18.52 -6.71
C ALA A 82 -10.44 17.44 -6.32
N ASP A 83 -10.15 16.18 -6.62
CA ASP A 83 -11.05 15.04 -6.43
C ASP A 83 -10.26 13.71 -6.32
N PRO A 84 -10.92 12.58 -6.01
CA PRO A 84 -10.26 11.28 -5.93
C PRO A 84 -9.65 10.81 -7.25
N ARG A 85 -10.12 11.30 -8.40
CA ARG A 85 -9.53 10.95 -9.69
C ARG A 85 -8.17 11.63 -9.86
N ALA A 86 -8.03 12.89 -9.45
CA ALA A 86 -6.76 13.60 -9.45
C ALA A 86 -5.71 12.95 -8.53
N VAL A 87 -6.13 12.46 -7.35
CA VAL A 87 -5.28 11.64 -6.48
C VAL A 87 -4.86 10.35 -7.20
N ALA A 88 -5.80 9.64 -7.83
CA ALA A 88 -5.50 8.41 -8.54
C ALA A 88 -4.50 8.64 -9.69
N ASP A 89 -4.74 9.67 -10.51
CA ASP A 89 -3.86 10.05 -11.63
C ASP A 89 -2.45 10.43 -11.14
N ALA A 90 -2.32 11.01 -9.95
CA ALA A 90 -1.03 11.30 -9.32
C ALA A 90 -0.27 10.05 -8.85
N VAL A 91 -0.98 8.98 -8.50
CA VAL A 91 -0.41 7.75 -7.93
C VAL A 91 -0.04 6.73 -9.02
N LEU A 92 -0.74 6.73 -10.15
CA LEU A 92 -0.48 5.82 -11.28
C LEU A 92 0.99 5.82 -11.76
N PRO A 93 1.69 6.96 -11.89
CA PRO A 93 3.08 6.93 -12.34
C PRO A 93 4.03 6.28 -11.32
N TYR A 94 3.68 6.28 -10.02
CA TYR A 94 4.43 5.57 -8.98
C TYR A 94 4.14 4.06 -8.99
N ARG A 95 2.97 3.61 -9.47
CA ARG A 95 2.68 2.19 -9.74
C ARG A 95 3.64 1.64 -10.78
N ASP A 96 3.78 2.36 -11.89
CA ASP A 96 4.61 1.92 -13.00
C ASP A 96 6.09 1.90 -12.59
N TRP A 97 6.51 2.94 -11.86
CA TRP A 97 7.85 2.97 -11.28
C TRP A 97 8.08 1.87 -10.24
N PHE A 98 7.07 1.52 -9.43
CA PHE A 98 7.17 0.40 -8.49
C PHE A 98 7.47 -0.92 -9.21
N LEU A 99 6.81 -1.18 -10.34
CA LEU A 99 6.99 -2.41 -11.12
C LEU A 99 8.40 -2.50 -11.71
N GLU A 100 9.01 -1.37 -12.06
CA GLU A 100 10.41 -1.29 -12.51
C GLU A 100 11.40 -1.46 -11.33
N LEU A 101 11.11 -0.86 -10.18
CA LEU A 101 11.98 -0.86 -9.00
C LEU A 101 11.99 -2.22 -8.27
N ALA A 102 10.86 -2.92 -8.29
CA ALA A 102 10.65 -4.19 -7.61
C ALA A 102 10.03 -5.22 -8.54
N PRO A 103 10.70 -5.65 -9.63
CA PRO A 103 10.19 -6.72 -10.46
C PRO A 103 10.09 -8.00 -9.63
N THR A 104 9.05 -8.80 -9.86
CA THR A 104 8.77 -10.01 -9.04
C THR A 104 9.86 -11.09 -9.14
N SER A 105 10.71 -11.02 -10.17
CA SER A 105 11.91 -11.85 -10.34
C SER A 105 13.08 -11.43 -9.47
N ALA A 106 13.06 -10.24 -8.87
CA ALA A 106 14.08 -9.78 -7.94
C ALA A 106 13.80 -10.27 -6.51
N GLY A 107 14.85 -10.75 -5.83
CA GLY A 107 14.77 -11.42 -4.52
C GLY A 107 13.77 -10.80 -3.52
N PRO A 108 14.09 -9.72 -2.79
CA PRO A 108 13.19 -9.19 -1.79
C PRO A 108 12.10 -8.26 -2.35
N ALA A 109 11.56 -8.50 -3.55
CA ALA A 109 10.55 -7.62 -4.16
C ALA A 109 9.33 -7.38 -3.24
N GLN A 110 8.91 -8.40 -2.48
CA GLN A 110 7.82 -8.29 -1.50
C GLN A 110 8.10 -7.32 -0.33
N LEU A 111 9.36 -6.95 -0.09
CA LEU A 111 9.76 -5.98 0.93
C LEU A 111 9.75 -4.55 0.42
N THR A 112 9.59 -4.34 -0.89
CA THR A 112 9.51 -3.00 -1.47
C THR A 112 8.12 -2.41 -1.27
N THR A 113 8.08 -1.16 -0.82
CA THR A 113 6.86 -0.37 -0.77
C THR A 113 7.15 1.09 -1.12
N ILE A 114 6.19 1.73 -1.78
CA ILE A 114 6.17 3.18 -2.00
C ILE A 114 4.97 3.73 -1.25
N LEU A 115 5.20 4.71 -0.37
CA LEU A 115 4.14 5.50 0.26
C LEU A 115 4.03 6.85 -0.43
N VAL A 116 2.85 7.16 -0.98
CA VAL A 116 2.53 8.48 -1.53
C VAL A 116 1.69 9.23 -0.50
N LEU A 117 2.26 10.28 0.09
CA LEU A 117 1.65 11.06 1.18
C LEU A 117 0.88 12.27 0.62
N PHE A 118 -0.23 12.61 1.27
CA PHE A 118 -1.09 13.75 0.93
C PHE A 118 -1.31 14.66 2.15
N PRO A 119 -0.25 15.31 2.67
CA PRO A 119 -0.29 16.03 3.93
C PRO A 119 -1.13 17.31 3.88
N ASP A 120 -1.39 17.85 2.69
CA ASP A 120 -2.12 19.11 2.51
C ASP A 120 -3.64 18.92 2.43
N LEU A 121 -4.14 17.68 2.41
CA LEU A 121 -5.58 17.40 2.44
C LEU A 121 -6.21 17.95 3.71
N ARG A 122 -7.41 18.52 3.57
CA ARG A 122 -8.20 18.95 4.71
C ARG A 122 -8.82 17.73 5.37
N THR A 123 -8.90 17.73 6.69
CA THR A 123 -9.42 16.60 7.48
C THR A 123 -10.79 16.13 6.98
N GLU A 124 -11.69 17.05 6.62
CA GLU A 124 -13.02 16.75 6.11
C GLU A 124 -13.06 16.08 4.72
N ASP A 125 -11.97 16.16 3.94
CA ASP A 125 -11.86 15.56 2.61
C ASP A 125 -11.11 14.24 2.62
N VAL A 126 -10.37 13.91 3.68
CA VAL A 126 -9.40 12.81 3.70
C VAL A 126 -10.04 11.47 3.30
N ASP A 127 -11.12 11.07 3.98
CA ASP A 127 -11.75 9.76 3.74
C ASP A 127 -12.23 9.66 2.29
N ARG A 128 -12.96 10.68 1.82
CA ARG A 128 -13.45 10.75 0.44
C ARG A 128 -12.31 10.66 -0.58
N MET A 129 -11.23 11.38 -0.36
CA MET A 129 -10.10 11.43 -1.28
C MET A 129 -9.32 10.12 -1.29
N ILE A 130 -8.94 9.61 -0.12
CA ILE A 130 -8.06 8.45 0.01
C ILE A 130 -8.80 7.15 -0.30
N ASP A 131 -9.99 6.95 0.25
CA ASP A 131 -10.79 5.74 0.00
C ASP A 131 -11.31 5.72 -1.42
N GLY A 132 -11.83 6.85 -1.92
CA GLY A 132 -12.37 6.95 -3.29
C GLY A 132 -11.30 6.69 -4.35
N SER A 133 -10.06 7.14 -4.13
CA SER A 133 -8.95 6.84 -5.03
C SER A 133 -8.50 5.41 -4.94
N GLN A 134 -8.47 4.84 -3.74
CA GLN A 134 -8.09 3.45 -3.57
C GLN A 134 -9.09 2.52 -4.25
N GLU A 135 -10.39 2.78 -4.08
CA GLU A 135 -11.46 2.05 -4.76
C GLU A 135 -11.31 2.14 -6.28
N ALA A 136 -11.09 3.34 -6.81
CA ALA A 136 -10.89 3.56 -8.25
C ALA A 136 -9.66 2.83 -8.82
N LEU A 137 -8.58 2.73 -8.04
CA LEU A 137 -7.33 2.09 -8.45
C LEU A 137 -7.31 0.57 -8.21
N LYS A 138 -8.12 0.05 -7.28
CA LYS A 138 -8.00 -1.30 -6.73
C LYS A 138 -7.93 -2.38 -7.80
N SER A 139 -8.84 -2.34 -8.76
CA SER A 139 -8.94 -3.40 -9.79
C SER A 139 -7.71 -3.45 -10.69
N ASP A 140 -7.19 -2.31 -11.14
CA ASP A 140 -5.98 -2.28 -11.97
C ASP A 140 -4.75 -2.75 -11.19
N TYR A 141 -4.62 -2.36 -9.92
CA TYR A 141 -3.49 -2.80 -9.09
C TYR A 141 -3.52 -4.31 -8.86
N VAL A 142 -4.69 -4.84 -8.51
CA VAL A 142 -4.88 -6.27 -8.25
C VAL A 142 -4.61 -7.10 -9.51
N ASP A 143 -5.06 -6.65 -10.69
CA ASP A 143 -4.78 -7.34 -11.96
C ASP A 143 -3.28 -7.44 -12.26
N ARG A 144 -2.51 -6.44 -11.85
CA ARG A 144 -1.04 -6.38 -11.96
C ARG A 144 -0.30 -7.11 -10.83
N GLY A 145 -1.01 -7.79 -9.93
CA GLY A 145 -0.42 -8.50 -8.79
C GLY A 145 0.07 -7.58 -7.66
N LEU A 146 -0.45 -6.35 -7.62
CA LEU A 146 -0.16 -5.36 -6.58
C LEU A 146 -1.31 -5.22 -5.60
N MET A 147 -1.01 -4.61 -4.46
CA MET A 147 -1.98 -4.08 -3.53
C MET A 147 -1.75 -2.58 -3.37
N ILE A 148 -2.86 -1.85 -3.30
CA ILE A 148 -2.89 -0.46 -2.87
C ILE A 148 -3.67 -0.38 -1.55
N GLY A 149 -3.02 0.16 -0.52
CA GLY A 149 -3.60 0.34 0.80
C GLY A 149 -3.82 1.81 1.11
N GLU A 150 -4.96 2.10 1.71
CA GLU A 150 -5.46 3.42 2.05
C GLU A 150 -5.34 3.67 3.56
N PHE A 151 -4.58 4.70 3.94
CA PHE A 151 -4.22 4.96 5.33
C PHE A 151 -4.49 6.42 5.69
N HIS A 152 -5.20 6.65 6.79
CA HIS A 152 -5.51 7.98 7.35
C HIS A 152 -5.98 7.88 8.81
N ASP A 153 -6.26 9.00 9.48
CA ASP A 153 -6.55 9.03 10.93
C ASP A 153 -7.94 8.50 11.29
N GLY A 154 -8.92 8.65 10.40
CA GLY A 154 -10.22 7.97 10.45
C GLY A 154 -10.25 6.79 9.49
N PRO A 155 -9.35 5.80 9.64
CA PRO A 155 -9.10 4.78 8.62
C PRO A 155 -10.40 4.10 8.17
N PRO A 156 -10.43 3.53 6.96
CA PRO A 156 -11.64 2.89 6.44
C PRO A 156 -12.14 1.82 7.42
N ASP A 157 -13.42 1.49 7.34
CA ASP A 157 -14.05 0.46 8.16
C ASP A 157 -13.66 -0.97 7.71
N LYS A 158 -12.34 -1.20 7.58
CA LYS A 158 -11.71 -2.46 7.21
C LYS A 158 -11.03 -3.03 8.45
N GLY A 159 -11.63 -4.08 8.99
CA GLY A 159 -11.13 -4.80 10.15
C GLY A 159 -9.80 -5.51 9.88
N GLY A 160 -9.04 -5.72 10.95
CA GLY A 160 -7.82 -6.54 10.90
C GLY A 160 -8.14 -8.01 10.62
N LEU A 161 -7.19 -8.70 9.96
CA LEU A 161 -7.32 -10.11 9.60
C LEU A 161 -7.62 -11.05 10.81
N TRP A 162 -7.12 -10.69 11.99
CA TRP A 162 -7.25 -11.50 13.21
C TRP A 162 -8.17 -10.88 14.26
N ASN A 163 -8.57 -9.62 14.07
CA ASN A 163 -9.53 -8.93 14.91
C ASN A 163 -10.30 -7.89 14.06
N PRO A 164 -11.58 -8.15 13.74
CA PRO A 164 -12.41 -7.24 12.96
C PRO A 164 -12.60 -5.85 13.58
N GLU A 165 -12.46 -5.71 14.91
CA GLU A 165 -12.56 -4.42 15.62
C GLU A 165 -11.26 -3.62 15.56
N PHE A 166 -10.14 -4.24 15.18
CA PHE A 166 -8.89 -3.54 15.02
C PHE A 166 -8.87 -2.79 13.70
N ARG A 167 -8.41 -1.53 13.72
CA ARG A 167 -8.24 -0.68 12.53
C ARG A 167 -6.75 -0.54 12.20
N PRO A 168 -6.16 -1.49 11.45
CA PRO A 168 -4.71 -1.52 11.22
C PRO A 168 -4.21 -0.39 10.32
N LEU A 169 -5.10 0.24 9.55
CA LEU A 169 -4.75 1.23 8.53
C LEU A 169 -4.72 2.67 9.06
N ARG A 170 -4.79 2.87 10.37
CA ARG A 170 -4.68 4.21 10.98
C ARG A 170 -3.29 4.81 10.75
N SER A 171 -3.23 6.01 10.19
CA SER A 171 -1.99 6.77 9.95
C SER A 171 -2.14 8.24 10.34
N PRO A 172 -1.10 8.87 10.91
CA PRO A 172 -1.13 10.31 11.24
C PRO A 172 -1.10 11.24 10.02
N VAL A 173 -0.72 10.73 8.85
CA VAL A 173 -0.73 11.47 7.58
C VAL A 173 -1.49 10.64 6.54
N PRO A 174 -2.43 11.23 5.79
CA PRO A 174 -3.13 10.54 4.71
C PRO A 174 -2.15 10.05 3.65
N LEU A 175 -2.23 8.76 3.28
CA LEU A 175 -1.34 8.18 2.28
C LEU A 175 -1.95 6.97 1.55
N LEU A 176 -1.42 6.70 0.37
CA LEU A 176 -1.63 5.46 -0.38
C LEU A 176 -0.34 4.66 -0.44
N ALA A 177 -0.40 3.39 -0.05
CA ALA A 177 0.74 2.48 0.00
C ALA A 177 0.69 1.49 -1.17
N ILE A 178 1.76 1.43 -1.95
CA ILE A 178 1.93 0.49 -3.07
C ILE A 178 2.86 -0.63 -2.61
N ARG A 179 2.45 -1.89 -2.84
CA ARG A 179 3.31 -3.06 -2.64
C ARG A 179 2.89 -4.22 -3.54
N HIS A 180 3.72 -5.26 -3.60
CA HIS A 180 3.29 -6.55 -4.14
C HIS A 180 2.19 -7.16 -3.27
N MET A 181 1.26 -7.84 -3.94
CA MET A 181 0.33 -8.75 -3.29
C MET A 181 1.10 -9.89 -2.62
N VAL A 182 0.60 -10.36 -1.47
CA VAL A 182 1.12 -11.50 -0.71
C VAL A 182 0.00 -12.51 -0.45
N PRO A 183 0.31 -13.78 -0.16
CA PRO A 183 -0.72 -14.82 0.03
C PRO A 183 -1.80 -14.48 1.07
N THR A 184 -1.44 -13.77 2.14
CA THR A 184 -2.40 -13.38 3.19
C THR A 184 -3.40 -12.32 2.76
N ASP A 185 -3.31 -11.78 1.54
CA ASP A 185 -4.23 -10.78 1.03
C ASP A 185 -5.56 -11.35 0.54
N PHE A 186 -5.66 -12.67 0.35
CA PHE A 186 -6.86 -13.32 -0.20
C PHE A 186 -8.18 -12.85 0.44
N PRO A 187 -8.32 -12.75 1.79
CA PRO A 187 -9.56 -12.31 2.42
C PRO A 187 -10.03 -10.90 2.00
N PHE A 188 -9.12 -10.04 1.54
CA PHE A 188 -9.45 -8.69 1.07
C PHE A 188 -9.81 -8.63 -0.41
N LEU A 189 -9.78 -9.77 -1.11
CA LEU A 189 -10.01 -9.89 -2.55
C LEU A 189 -11.22 -10.76 -2.88
N THR A 190 -11.79 -11.49 -1.91
CA THR A 190 -12.89 -12.45 -2.15
C THR A 190 -14.22 -11.79 -2.49
N ALA A 191 -14.45 -10.53 -2.10
CA ALA A 191 -15.70 -9.84 -2.38
C ALA A 191 -15.87 -9.49 -3.88
N ASN A 192 -14.79 -9.53 -4.66
CA ASN A 192 -14.81 -9.28 -6.09
C ASN A 192 -14.19 -10.46 -6.84
N ARG A 193 -14.97 -11.04 -7.76
CA ARG A 193 -14.57 -12.24 -8.50
C ARG A 193 -13.31 -12.04 -9.35
N ASP A 194 -13.14 -10.88 -9.97
CA ASP A 194 -11.98 -10.57 -10.79
C ASP A 194 -10.73 -10.42 -9.92
N HIS A 195 -10.87 -9.86 -8.72
CA HIS A 195 -9.80 -9.77 -7.74
C HIS A 195 -9.36 -11.16 -7.25
N ALA A 196 -10.32 -12.02 -6.89
CA ALA A 196 -10.04 -13.41 -6.52
C ALA A 196 -9.39 -14.20 -7.67
N SER A 197 -9.81 -13.96 -8.91
CA SER A 197 -9.23 -14.58 -10.10
C SER A 197 -7.78 -14.12 -10.32
N ALA A 198 -7.49 -12.83 -10.16
CA ALA A 198 -6.14 -12.29 -10.23
C ALA A 198 -5.23 -12.87 -9.15
N TYR A 199 -5.72 -13.01 -7.92
CA TYR A 199 -5.01 -13.68 -6.84
C TYR A 199 -4.63 -15.13 -7.21
N LEU A 200 -5.59 -15.90 -7.74
CA LEU A 200 -5.35 -17.29 -8.13
C LEU A 200 -4.33 -17.41 -9.26
N ARG A 201 -4.36 -16.52 -10.27
CA ARG A 201 -3.33 -16.51 -11.33
C ARG A 201 -1.91 -16.40 -10.76
N ARG A 202 -1.76 -15.76 -9.61
CA ARG A 202 -0.48 -15.51 -8.97
C ARG A 202 -0.06 -16.62 -8.00
N PHE A 203 -0.96 -17.07 -7.13
CA PHE A 203 -0.61 -17.94 -6.00
C PHE A 203 -1.12 -19.38 -6.13
N ALA A 204 -1.86 -19.74 -7.19
CA ALA A 204 -2.42 -21.08 -7.33
C ALA A 204 -1.38 -22.21 -7.23
N SER A 205 -0.16 -22.01 -7.73
CA SER A 205 0.93 -22.99 -7.65
C SER A 205 1.43 -23.22 -6.22
N GLU A 206 1.29 -22.23 -5.34
CA GLU A 206 1.73 -22.27 -3.94
C GLU A 206 0.66 -22.85 -3.00
N LEU A 207 -0.60 -22.90 -3.46
CA LEU A 207 -1.71 -23.46 -2.70
C LEU A 207 -1.76 -24.99 -2.80
N PRO A 208 -2.13 -25.70 -1.71
CA PRO A 208 -2.48 -27.11 -1.78
C PRO A 208 -3.56 -27.35 -2.85
N ALA A 209 -3.43 -28.44 -3.62
CA ALA A 209 -4.32 -28.72 -4.75
C ALA A 209 -5.80 -28.74 -4.36
N SER A 210 -6.15 -29.32 -3.22
CA SER A 210 -7.52 -29.37 -2.69
C SER A 210 -8.09 -27.99 -2.37
N VAL A 211 -7.28 -27.08 -1.81
CA VAL A 211 -7.66 -25.70 -1.49
C VAL A 211 -7.86 -24.91 -2.79
N ARG A 212 -6.91 -25.02 -3.72
CA ARG A 212 -7.00 -24.39 -5.05
C ARG A 212 -8.28 -24.82 -5.78
N GLU A 213 -8.57 -26.10 -5.83
CA GLU A 213 -9.77 -26.62 -6.49
C GLU A 213 -11.06 -26.15 -5.82
N ALA A 214 -11.10 -26.08 -4.49
CA ALA A 214 -12.26 -25.56 -3.76
C ALA A 214 -12.50 -24.07 -4.09
N MET A 215 -11.45 -23.27 -4.13
CA MET A 215 -11.52 -21.84 -4.51
C MET A 215 -11.98 -21.66 -5.97
N VAL A 216 -11.41 -22.43 -6.91
CA VAL A 216 -11.84 -22.39 -8.32
C VAL A 216 -13.31 -22.79 -8.46
N ARG A 217 -13.75 -23.86 -7.77
CA ARG A 217 -15.16 -24.29 -7.79
C ARG A 217 -16.11 -23.22 -7.24
N ALA A 218 -15.71 -22.50 -6.18
CA ALA A 218 -16.52 -21.41 -5.64
C ALA A 218 -16.70 -20.28 -6.68
N LEU A 219 -15.62 -19.87 -7.35
CA LEU A 219 -15.64 -18.81 -8.37
C LEU A 219 -16.42 -19.19 -9.64
N VAL A 220 -16.50 -20.48 -9.97
CA VAL A 220 -17.29 -20.99 -11.11
C VAL A 220 -18.76 -21.15 -10.73
N ARG A 221 -19.09 -21.56 -9.50
CA ARG A 221 -20.50 -21.71 -9.06
C ARG A 221 -21.26 -20.39 -9.06
N GLU A 222 -20.62 -19.29 -8.68
CA GLU A 222 -21.20 -17.95 -8.79
C GLU A 222 -21.46 -17.53 -10.26
N GLN A 223 -20.76 -18.13 -11.22
CA GLN A 223 -20.86 -17.81 -12.65
C GLN A 223 -22.10 -18.42 -13.34
N VAL A 224 -22.68 -19.47 -12.76
CA VAL A 224 -23.87 -20.16 -13.28
C VAL A 224 -25.15 -19.69 -12.58
N ALA A 225 -25.01 -18.94 -11.48
CA ALA A 225 -26.12 -18.37 -10.71
C ALA A 225 -26.53 -16.95 -11.15
N LEU A 226 -25.83 -16.38 -12.15
CA LEU A 226 -26.14 -15.14 -12.87
C LEU A 226 -26.67 -15.47 -14.28
#